data_AF-A0A520J9Y6-F1
#
_entry.id   AF-A0A520J9Y6-F1
#
_cell.length_a   1.000
_cell.length_b   1.000
_cell.length_c   1.000
_cell.angle_alpha   90.00
_cell.angle_beta   90.00
_cell.angle_gamma   90.00
#
_symmetry.space_group_name_H-M   'P 1'
#
loop_
_entity.id
_entity.type
_entity.pdbx_description
1 polymer ?
#
loop_
_entity_poly.entity_id
_entity_poly.type
_entity_poly.pdbx_seq_one_letter_code
_entity_poly.pdbx_strand_id
1 'polypeptide(L)' 'YQLYADPARTQIWGDGSGGSSTVRSFDIIPLLGGSSTYQIYGRIPANLSPRPGAYNDTITITVSY' A
#
# COMPACT_ATOMS: atom_id res chain seq x y z
N TYR A 1 -8.20 -6.74 -5.74
CA TYR A 1 -7.91 -6.52 -4.30
C TYR A 1 -7.63 -5.02 -4.13
N GLN A 2 -7.49 -4.52 -2.90
CA GLN A 2 -7.18 -3.12 -2.63
C GLN A 2 -6.05 -3.01 -1.59
N LEU A 3 -5.24 -1.96 -1.69
CA LEU A 3 -4.18 -1.63 -0.75
C LEU A 3 -4.57 -0.39 0.06
N TYR A 4 -4.16 -0.35 1.33
CA TYR A 4 -4.47 0.74 2.26
C TYR A 4 -3.24 1.16 3.06
N ALA A 5 -3.19 2.44 3.43
CA ALA A 5 -2.11 3.04 4.21
C ALA A 5 -2.26 2.86 5.72
N ASP A 6 -3.46 2.52 6.20
CA ASP A 6 -3.79 2.41 7.62
C ASP A 6 -4.41 1.05 7.97
N PRO A 7 -4.24 0.58 9.23
CA PRO A 7 -4.79 -0.71 9.66
C PRO A 7 -6.33 -0.74 9.66
N ALA A 8 -6.99 0.41 9.82
CA ALA A 8 -8.44 0.51 9.74
C ALA A 8 -8.96 0.49 8.28
N ARG A 9 -8.07 0.52 7.28
CA ARG A 9 -8.37 0.47 5.84
C ARG A 9 -9.29 1.61 5.40
N THR A 10 -9.06 2.79 5.95
CA THR A 10 -9.83 4.01 5.66
C THR A 10 -9.19 4.84 4.55
N GLN A 11 -7.87 4.74 4.38
CA GLN A 11 -7.08 5.46 3.40
C GLN A 11 -6.58 4.50 2.34
N ILE A 12 -7.15 4.60 1.15
CA ILE A 12 -6.73 3.82 -0.01
C ILE A 12 -5.30 4.23 -0.40
N TRP A 13 -4.40 3.25 -0.51
CA TRP A 13 -3.02 3.47 -0.96
C TRP A 13 -2.95 3.54 -2.49
N GLY A 14 -2.25 4.54 -3.00
CA GLY A 14 -2.03 4.73 -4.44
C GLY A 14 -1.24 6.00 -4.75
N ASP A 15 -1.36 6.47 -5.99
CA ASP A 15 -0.64 7.63 -6.54
C ASP A 15 -1.32 8.99 -6.23
N GLY A 16 -2.45 8.98 -5.53
CA GLY A 16 -3.23 10.19 -5.25
C GLY A 16 -4.36 10.44 -6.26
N SER A 17 -4.48 9.62 -7.30
CA SER A 17 -5.59 9.70 -8.26
C SER A 17 -6.78 8.83 -7.82
N GLY A 18 -7.97 9.10 -8.34
CA GLY A 18 -9.16 8.25 -8.13
C GLY A 18 -9.60 8.10 -6.66
N GLY A 19 -9.25 9.05 -5.79
CA GLY A 19 -9.53 8.98 -4.34
C GLY A 19 -8.53 8.15 -3.54
N SER A 20 -7.45 7.67 -4.17
CA SER A 20 -6.31 7.09 -3.47
C SER A 20 -5.42 8.16 -2.83
N SER A 21 -4.50 7.74 -1.98
CA SER A 21 -3.55 8.62 -1.29
C SER A 21 -2.16 8.03 -1.30
N THR A 22 -1.18 8.91 -1.43
CA THR A 22 0.23 8.58 -1.22
C THR A 22 0.56 8.54 0.27
N VAL A 23 1.41 7.61 0.69
CA VAL A 23 2.01 7.65 2.04
C VAL A 23 3.14 8.65 2.04
N ARG A 24 3.09 9.62 2.96
CA ARG A 24 4.17 10.59 3.18
C ARG A 24 4.85 10.29 4.50
N SER A 25 6.17 10.27 4.49
CA SER A 25 6.96 10.32 5.72
C SER A 25 7.52 11.70 5.92
N PHE A 26 7.55 12.13 7.18
CA PHE A 26 8.28 13.32 7.63
C PHE A 26 9.43 12.91 8.55
N ASP A 27 9.79 11.63 8.60
CA ASP A 27 10.84 11.17 9.50
C ASP A 27 12.24 11.47 8.97
N ILE A 28 13.10 11.94 9.88
CA ILE A 28 14.52 12.22 9.60
C ILE A 28 15.41 10.99 9.84
N ILE A 29 14.82 9.87 10.24
CA ILE A 29 15.52 8.61 10.54
C ILE A 29 16.38 8.13 9.35
N PRO A 30 15.91 8.18 8.09
CA PRO A 30 16.75 7.84 6.94
C PRO A 30 17.96 8.77 6.79
N LEU A 31 17.81 10.06 7.12
CA LEU A 31 18.88 11.05 7.03
C LEU A 31 20.00 10.80 8.06
N LEU A 32 19.67 10.17 9.19
CA LEU A 32 20.61 9.80 10.25
C LEU A 32 21.19 8.38 10.08
N GLY A 33 20.94 7.72 8.93
CA GLY A 33 21.42 6.37 8.64
C GLY A 33 20.58 5.25 9.26
N GLY A 34 19.38 5.55 9.75
CA GLY A 34 18.43 4.55 10.25
C GLY A 34 17.51 4.01 9.14
N SER A 35 16.74 2.97 9.48
CA SER A 35 15.74 2.37 8.58
C SER A 35 14.31 2.68 9.05
N SER A 36 13.46 3.11 8.12
CA SER A 36 12.04 3.35 8.37
C SER A 36 11.18 2.24 7.78
N THR A 37 10.17 1.79 8.53
CA THR A 37 9.23 0.75 8.07
C THR A 37 7.90 1.39 7.69
N TYR A 38 7.46 1.17 6.45
CA TYR A 38 6.14 1.60 5.97
C TYR A 38 5.25 0.38 5.77
N GLN A 39 4.13 0.32 6.50
CA GLN A 39 3.19 -0.79 6.44
C GLN A 39 2.11 -0.50 5.39
N ILE A 40 1.85 -1.49 4.52
CA ILE A 40 0.76 -1.47 3.55
C ILE A 40 -0.19 -2.61 3.88
N TYR A 41 -1.49 -2.32 3.98
CA TYR A 41 -2.51 -3.29 4.33
C TYR A 41 -3.31 -3.71 3.11
N GLY A 42 -3.18 -4.96 2.69
CA GLY A 42 -3.97 -5.53 1.60
C GLY A 42 -5.35 -6.01 2.05
N ARG A 43 -6.34 -5.90 1.18
CA ARG A 43 -7.67 -6.51 1.35
C ARG A 43 -8.15 -7.12 0.03
N ILE A 44 -8.56 -8.38 0.12
CA ILE A 44 -9.32 -9.04 -0.93
C ILE A 44 -10.81 -8.94 -0.52
N PRO A 45 -11.70 -8.37 -1.35
CA PRO A 45 -13.11 -8.30 -1.02
C PRO A 45 -13.74 -9.69 -0.92
N ALA A 46 -14.70 -9.84 -0.01
CA ALA A 46 -15.51 -11.06 0.10
C ALA A 46 -16.42 -11.22 -1.13
N ASN A 47 -16.92 -12.44 -1.37
CA ASN A 47 -17.81 -12.82 -2.49
C ASN A 47 -17.16 -12.85 -3.88
N LEU A 48 -15.85 -13.02 -3.95
CA LEU A 48 -15.24 -13.51 -5.19
C LEU A 48 -15.51 -15.01 -5.27
N SER A 49 -16.10 -15.50 -6.37
CA SER A 49 -16.03 -16.91 -6.77
C SER A 49 -14.92 -17.06 -7.81
N PRO A 50 -13.63 -16.98 -7.42
CA PRO A 50 -12.53 -17.18 -8.36
C PRO A 50 -12.49 -18.64 -8.80
N ARG A 51 -12.07 -18.88 -10.05
CA ARG A 51 -11.78 -20.23 -10.50
C ARG A 51 -10.58 -20.78 -9.72
N PRO A 52 -10.49 -22.10 -9.46
CA PRO A 52 -9.27 -22.68 -8.91
C PRO A 52 -8.07 -22.42 -9.82
N GLY A 53 -6.96 -21.95 -9.25
CA GLY A 53 -5.75 -21.59 -9.98
C GLY A 53 -4.81 -20.71 -9.16
N ALA A 54 -3.58 -20.52 -9.64
CA ALA A 54 -2.64 -19.59 -9.05
C ALA A 54 -2.96 -18.15 -9.49
N TYR A 55 -3.02 -17.22 -8.53
CA TYR A 55 -3.21 -15.80 -8.78
C TYR A 55 -1.94 -15.07 -8.35
N ASN A 56 -1.29 -14.40 -9.31
CA ASN A 56 -0.06 -13.64 -9.07
C ASN A 56 -0.27 -12.19 -9.51
N ASP A 57 0.31 -11.24 -8.78
CA ASP A 57 0.33 -9.83 -9.17
C ASP A 57 1.66 -9.17 -8.77
N THR A 58 2.02 -8.08 -9.45
CA THR A 58 3.25 -7.31 -9.24
C THR A 58 2.90 -5.88 -8.83
N ILE A 59 3.28 -5.49 -7.61
CA ILE A 59 3.03 -4.14 -7.08
C ILE A 59 4.30 -3.30 -7.30
N THR A 60 4.16 -2.18 -8.02
CA THR A 60 5.26 -1.21 -8.22
C THR A 60 5.15 -0.08 -7.21
N ILE A 61 6.25 0.21 -6.50
CA ILE A 61 6.33 1.28 -5.51
C ILE A 61 7.29 2.35 -6.01
N THR A 62 6.80 3.58 -6.13
CA THR A 62 7.62 4.74 -6.45
C THR A 62 7.90 5.52 -5.17
N VAL A 63 9.18 5.75 -4.87
CA VAL A 63 9.62 6.56 -3.73
C VAL A 63 10.27 7.83 -4.26
N SER A 64 9.79 8.98 -3.80
CA SER A 64 10.34 10.30 -4.12
C SER A 64 10.92 10.92 -2.86
N TYR A 65 12.09 11.57 -2.99
CA TYR A 65 12.83 12.23 -1.91
C TYR A 65 12.86 13.75 -2.08
#